data_AF-A0A6G7BRX6-F1
#
_entry.id   AF-A0A6G7BRX6-F1
#
_cell.length_a   1.000
_cell.length_b   1.000
_cell.length_c   1.000
_cell.angle_alpha   90.00
_cell.angle_beta   90.00
_cell.angle_gamma   90.00
#
_symmetry.space_group_name_H-M   'P 1'
#
loop_
_entity.id
_entity.type
_entity.pdbx_description
1 polymer ?
#
loop_
_entity_poly.entity_id
_entity_poly.type
_entity_poly.pdbx_seq_one_letter_code
_entity_poly.pdbx_strand_id
1 'polypeptide(L)'
;MELAIEINSAKDLDILKDQPIEQIEKLELFFYTSISLKFIEKIRNLRNLLIAGSVKDLSPLANCKSLKQLYISNRGAVNTLDFLQELELESLRLEGFTSKSDHLTIPHLPLLRNLEISSVSKMGDLSFLRDFSRLERIALFELNSKNLIDFVKLDQLVELRLTNMFQLKDLADLKTIPKLNTLYIHEFFINKKIKIDRKNELLKIVADLKQIDEIVLTINGESFRRAELLAELKK
;
A
#
# COMPACT_ATOMS: atom_id res chain seq x y z
N MET A 1 -17.67 13.62 12.34
CA MET A 1 -16.68 14.64 12.78
C MET A 1 -15.28 14.18 12.45
N GLU A 2 -14.40 15.11 12.09
CA GLU A 2 -12.97 14.87 11.85
C GLU A 2 -12.14 15.53 12.95
N LEU A 3 -11.09 14.85 13.41
CA LEU A 3 -10.16 15.37 14.41
C LEU A 3 -8.73 14.96 14.06
N ALA A 4 -7.79 15.88 14.20
CA ALA A 4 -6.36 15.62 14.09
C ALA A 4 -5.67 15.96 15.42
N ILE A 5 -4.75 15.10 15.86
CA ILE A 5 -4.06 15.25 17.14
C ILE A 5 -2.56 15.02 16.94
N GLU A 6 -1.76 16.02 17.30
CA GLU A 6 -0.31 15.88 17.47
C GLU A 6 -0.01 15.40 18.89
N ILE A 7 0.70 14.29 19.01
CA ILE A 7 0.94 13.59 20.27
C ILE A 7 2.43 13.68 20.61
N ASN A 8 2.74 14.70 21.41
CA ASN A 8 4.05 14.95 22.04
C ASN A 8 4.10 14.38 23.47
N SER A 9 2.95 14.19 24.11
CA SER A 9 2.79 13.63 25.45
C SER A 9 1.37 13.07 25.66
N ALA A 10 1.17 12.32 26.76
CA ALA A 10 -0.15 11.74 27.05
C ALA A 10 -1.23 12.80 27.33
N LYS A 11 -0.81 14.02 27.70
CA LYS A 11 -1.72 15.15 27.96
C LYS A 11 -2.38 15.66 26.69
N ASP A 12 -1.79 15.44 25.52
CA ASP A 12 -2.38 15.89 24.26
C ASP A 12 -3.69 15.15 23.94
N LEU A 13 -3.90 13.98 24.56
CA LEU A 13 -5.17 13.25 24.49
C LEU A 13 -6.28 13.87 25.37
N ASP A 14 -5.96 14.82 26.25
CA ASP A 14 -6.97 15.49 27.07
C ASP A 14 -7.96 16.29 26.21
N ILE A 15 -7.58 16.67 24.98
CA ILE A 15 -8.49 17.27 23.99
C ILE A 15 -9.75 16.42 23.78
N LEU A 16 -9.66 15.09 23.92
CA LEU A 16 -10.80 14.18 23.75
C LEU A 16 -11.86 14.32 24.85
N LYS A 17 -11.52 14.89 26.01
CA LYS A 17 -12.48 15.08 27.13
C LYS A 17 -13.56 16.10 26.78
N ASP A 18 -13.22 17.07 25.93
CA ASP A 18 -14.09 18.18 25.55
C ASP A 18 -14.76 17.95 24.19
N GLN A 19 -14.56 16.78 23.57
CA GLN A 19 -15.09 16.45 22.26
C GLN A 19 -16.22 15.42 22.35
N PRO A 20 -17.23 15.48 21.47
CA PRO A 20 -18.20 14.41 21.33
C PRO A 20 -17.55 13.19 20.66
N ILE A 21 -16.86 12.35 21.44
CA ILE A 21 -16.05 11.23 20.94
C ILE A 21 -16.85 10.25 20.10
N GLU A 22 -18.15 10.10 20.37
CA GLU A 22 -19.06 9.25 19.60
C GLU A 22 -19.34 9.80 18.20
N GLN A 23 -19.10 11.08 17.94
CA GLN A 23 -19.29 11.68 16.62
C GLN A 23 -18.01 11.67 15.76
N ILE A 24 -16.86 11.28 16.33
CA ILE A 24 -15.60 11.16 15.58
C ILE A 24 -15.71 9.98 14.62
N GLU A 25 -15.64 10.30 13.33
CA GLU A 25 -15.63 9.32 12.23
C GLU A 25 -14.29 9.28 11.52
N LYS A 26 -13.54 10.39 11.53
CA LYS A 26 -12.18 10.48 11.01
C LYS A 26 -11.23 10.97 12.09
N LEU A 27 -10.13 10.25 12.28
CA LEU A 27 -9.10 10.59 13.25
C LEU A 27 -7.72 10.50 12.61
N GLU A 28 -6.92 11.55 12.79
CA GLU A 28 -5.52 11.58 12.37
C GLU A 28 -4.64 11.75 13.61
N LEU A 29 -3.68 10.85 13.80
CA LEU A 29 -2.81 10.80 14.97
C LEU A 29 -1.36 10.89 14.53
N PHE A 30 -0.66 11.94 14.98
CA PHE A 30 0.75 12.18 14.68
C PHE A 30 1.59 12.00 15.95
N PHE A 31 2.25 10.85 16.08
CA PHE A 31 3.04 10.47 17.25
C PHE A 31 4.49 10.95 17.14
N TYR A 32 4.85 11.93 17.96
CA TYR A 32 6.24 12.33 18.21
C TYR A 32 6.83 11.64 19.45
N THR A 33 5.98 11.01 20.25
CA THR A 33 6.36 10.14 21.36
C THR A 33 5.53 8.85 21.38
N SER A 34 6.03 7.81 22.03
CA SER A 34 5.35 6.51 22.12
C SER A 34 4.27 6.54 23.19
N ILE A 35 2.99 6.49 22.78
CA ILE A 35 1.82 6.40 23.66
C ILE A 35 0.96 5.20 23.30
N SER A 36 0.27 4.63 24.29
CA SER A 36 -0.68 3.54 24.07
C SER A 36 -1.89 4.01 23.26
N LEU A 37 -2.32 3.18 22.31
CA LEU A 37 -3.54 3.40 21.53
C LEU A 37 -4.84 2.99 22.24
N LYS A 38 -4.81 2.52 23.49
CA LYS A 38 -6.01 2.01 24.19
C LYS A 38 -7.21 2.98 24.22
N PHE A 39 -6.97 4.28 24.16
CA PHE A 39 -8.06 5.27 24.14
C PHE A 39 -8.95 5.15 22.89
N ILE A 40 -8.41 4.63 21.77
CA ILE A 40 -9.11 4.58 20.48
C ILE A 40 -10.33 3.64 20.52
N GLU A 41 -10.33 2.67 21.42
CA GLU A 41 -11.43 1.71 21.62
C GLU A 41 -12.73 2.40 22.06
N LYS A 42 -12.63 3.62 22.61
CA LYS A 42 -13.79 4.44 23.00
C LYS A 42 -14.44 5.14 21.82
N ILE A 43 -13.75 5.26 20.68
CA ILE A 43 -14.19 6.00 19.49
C ILE A 43 -14.95 5.04 18.57
N ARG A 44 -16.17 4.69 18.95
CA ARG A 44 -16.93 3.57 18.36
C ARG A 44 -17.37 3.78 16.90
N ASN A 45 -17.50 5.03 16.47
CA ASN A 45 -17.92 5.38 15.11
C ASN A 45 -16.76 5.71 14.17
N LEU A 46 -15.53 5.40 14.56
CA LEU A 46 -14.33 5.65 13.76
C LEU A 46 -14.35 4.82 12.48
N ARG A 47 -14.42 5.51 11.33
CA ARG A 47 -14.42 4.92 9.98
C ARG A 47 -13.09 5.10 9.26
N ASN A 48 -12.38 6.20 9.54
CA ASN A 48 -11.15 6.58 8.87
C ASN A 48 -10.07 6.89 9.90
N LEU A 49 -8.95 6.17 9.85
CA LEU A 49 -7.85 6.35 10.78
C LEU A 49 -6.53 6.53 10.04
N LEU A 50 -5.83 7.62 10.36
CA LEU A 50 -4.44 7.83 10.03
C LEU A 50 -3.61 7.77 11.31
N ILE A 51 -2.56 6.95 11.30
CA ILE A 51 -1.54 6.91 12.34
C ILE A 51 -0.19 7.17 11.67
N ALA A 52 0.51 8.20 12.10
CA ALA A 52 1.87 8.50 11.67
C ALA A 52 2.79 8.58 12.89
N GLY A 53 3.95 7.93 12.85
CA GLY A 53 4.94 7.95 13.92
C GLY A 53 5.22 6.58 14.52
N SER A 54 5.90 6.54 15.67
CA SER A 54 6.37 5.27 16.27
C SER A 54 5.36 4.71 17.27
N VAL A 55 4.49 3.81 16.79
CA VAL A 55 3.53 3.10 17.63
C VAL A 55 4.02 1.67 17.88
N LYS A 56 4.18 1.31 19.16
CA LYS A 56 4.68 0.00 19.57
C LYS A 56 3.63 -1.10 19.53
N ASP A 57 2.39 -0.76 19.85
CA ASP A 57 1.29 -1.71 20.00
C ASP A 57 0.07 -1.22 19.23
N LEU A 58 -0.23 -1.91 18.13
CA LEU A 58 -1.38 -1.67 17.26
C LEU A 58 -2.58 -2.54 17.63
N SER A 59 -2.46 -3.45 18.62
CA SER A 59 -3.55 -4.37 19.00
C SER A 59 -4.85 -3.68 19.41
N PRO A 60 -4.89 -2.47 20.01
CA PRO A 60 -6.15 -1.79 20.31
C PRO A 60 -7.02 -1.50 19.07
N LEU A 61 -6.41 -1.44 17.88
CA LEU A 61 -7.15 -1.22 16.62
C LEU A 61 -8.10 -2.36 16.28
N ALA A 62 -7.88 -3.57 16.81
CA ALA A 62 -8.76 -4.71 16.61
C ALA A 62 -10.21 -4.46 17.11
N ASN A 63 -10.38 -3.50 18.02
CA ASN A 63 -11.68 -3.12 18.60
C ASN A 63 -12.41 -2.05 17.76
N CYS A 64 -11.77 -1.44 16.77
CA CYS A 64 -12.37 -0.41 15.91
C CYS A 64 -13.23 -1.03 14.79
N LYS A 65 -14.33 -1.69 15.15
CA LYS A 65 -15.14 -2.49 14.19
C LYS A 65 -15.81 -1.69 13.08
N SER A 66 -15.97 -0.39 13.26
CA SER A 66 -16.53 0.53 12.25
C SER A 66 -15.50 0.97 11.20
N LEU A 67 -14.22 0.62 11.38
CA LEU A 67 -13.13 1.12 10.55
C LEU A 67 -13.23 0.56 9.12
N LYS A 68 -13.21 1.46 8.14
CA LYS A 68 -13.25 1.15 6.71
C LYS A 68 -11.96 1.55 5.99
N GLN A 69 -11.29 2.58 6.47
CA GLN A 69 -10.03 3.08 5.89
C GLN A 69 -8.97 3.20 6.98
N LEU A 70 -7.83 2.57 6.75
CA LEU A 70 -6.70 2.58 7.67
C LEU A 70 -5.42 2.96 6.92
N TYR A 71 -4.76 4.00 7.39
CA TYR A 71 -3.42 4.37 6.99
C TYR A 71 -2.49 4.35 8.20
N ILE A 72 -1.44 3.53 8.12
CA ILE A 72 -0.37 3.48 9.12
C ILE A 72 0.96 3.82 8.45
N SER A 73 1.58 4.93 8.86
CA SER A 73 2.98 5.25 8.64
C SER A 73 3.75 5.04 9.94
N ASN A 74 4.40 3.88 10.08
CA ASN A 74 5.05 3.50 11.33
C ASN A 74 6.45 2.98 11.07
N ARG A 75 7.45 3.55 11.76
CA ARG A 75 8.85 3.11 11.67
C ARG A 75 9.19 1.93 12.59
N GLY A 76 8.21 1.45 13.34
CA GLY A 76 8.33 0.27 14.21
C GLY A 76 8.58 -1.02 13.43
N ALA A 77 9.05 -2.04 14.14
CA ALA A 77 9.23 -3.37 13.58
C ALA A 77 7.91 -4.15 13.61
N VAL A 78 7.41 -4.56 12.44
CA VAL A 78 6.15 -5.31 12.32
C VAL A 78 6.30 -6.38 11.25
N ASN A 79 6.06 -7.63 11.64
CA ASN A 79 6.05 -8.77 10.72
C ASN A 79 4.64 -9.34 10.50
N THR A 80 3.69 -9.05 11.40
CA THR A 80 2.29 -9.51 11.29
C THR A 80 1.32 -8.37 11.60
N LEU A 81 0.17 -8.38 10.94
CA LEU A 81 -0.93 -7.42 11.15
C LEU A 81 -2.20 -8.14 11.64
N ASP A 82 -2.03 -9.09 12.57
CA ASP A 82 -3.12 -9.97 13.03
C ASP A 82 -4.29 -9.20 13.68
N PHE A 83 -4.03 -8.00 14.19
CA PHE A 83 -5.08 -7.10 14.71
C PHE A 83 -6.09 -6.66 13.64
N LEU A 84 -5.78 -6.84 12.35
CA LEU A 84 -6.69 -6.56 11.25
C LEU A 84 -7.71 -7.68 10.99
N GLN A 85 -7.51 -8.88 11.54
CA GLN A 85 -8.28 -10.08 11.16
C GLN A 85 -9.79 -9.89 11.26
N GLU A 86 -10.23 -9.17 12.29
CA GLU A 86 -11.64 -8.97 12.60
C GLU A 86 -12.15 -7.58 12.13
N LEU A 87 -11.42 -6.93 11.21
CA LEU A 87 -11.78 -5.64 10.64
C LEU A 87 -12.30 -5.79 9.21
N GLU A 88 -13.34 -5.05 8.91
CA GLU A 88 -13.96 -5.00 7.59
C GLU A 88 -13.43 -3.83 6.75
N LEU A 89 -12.12 -3.79 6.55
CA LEU A 89 -11.45 -2.71 5.82
C LEU A 89 -11.74 -2.77 4.32
N GLU A 90 -11.98 -1.60 3.74
CA GLU A 90 -12.12 -1.37 2.30
C GLU A 90 -10.84 -0.78 1.69
N SER A 91 -10.07 -0.05 2.49
CA SER A 91 -8.79 0.56 2.08
C SER A 91 -7.74 0.41 3.18
N LEU A 92 -6.55 -0.05 2.78
CA LEU A 92 -5.38 -0.20 3.66
C LEU A 92 -4.15 0.44 3.02
N ARG A 93 -3.51 1.36 3.75
CA ARG A 93 -2.21 1.93 3.40
C ARG A 93 -1.20 1.65 4.50
N LEU A 94 -0.06 1.10 4.12
CA LEU A 94 1.05 0.76 5.00
C LEU A 94 2.32 1.45 4.51
N GLU A 95 2.95 2.25 5.37
CA GLU A 95 4.15 3.00 5.02
C GLU A 95 5.24 2.86 6.09
N GLY A 96 6.48 2.71 5.65
CA GLY A 96 7.66 2.95 6.48
C GLY A 96 7.96 1.88 7.53
N PHE A 97 7.25 0.74 7.48
CA PHE A 97 7.46 -0.38 8.39
C PHE A 97 8.87 -0.95 8.26
N THR A 98 9.45 -1.35 9.39
CA THR A 98 10.66 -2.17 9.38
C THR A 98 10.27 -3.64 9.50
N SER A 99 10.61 -4.46 8.50
CA SER A 99 10.44 -5.91 8.63
C SER A 99 11.77 -6.58 8.95
N LYS A 100 11.73 -7.59 9.81
CA LYS A 100 12.91 -8.45 10.05
C LYS A 100 13.04 -9.53 8.98
N SER A 101 11.95 -9.85 8.29
CA SER A 101 11.87 -10.83 7.21
C SER A 101 11.62 -10.16 5.86
N ASP A 102 11.57 -10.95 4.80
CA ASP A 102 11.22 -10.53 3.44
C ASP A 102 9.71 -10.57 3.17
N HIS A 103 8.89 -10.92 4.15
CA HIS A 103 7.44 -11.01 4.04
C HIS A 103 6.75 -10.18 5.13
N LEU A 104 5.49 -9.85 4.90
CA LEU A 104 4.58 -9.25 5.85
C LEU A 104 3.30 -10.09 5.87
N THR A 105 2.93 -10.62 7.03
CA THR A 105 1.69 -11.39 7.17
C THR A 105 0.54 -10.44 7.37
N ILE A 106 -0.36 -10.38 6.39
CA ILE A 106 -1.63 -9.64 6.45
C ILE A 106 -2.75 -10.67 6.49
N PRO A 107 -3.66 -10.64 7.48
CA PRO A 107 -4.80 -11.55 7.48
C PRO A 107 -5.69 -11.30 6.26
N HIS A 108 -6.51 -12.29 5.90
CA HIS A 108 -7.46 -12.14 4.81
C HIS A 108 -8.49 -11.04 5.14
N LEU A 109 -8.58 -10.01 4.28
CA LEU A 109 -9.52 -8.89 4.42
C LEU A 109 -10.54 -8.97 3.28
N PRO A 110 -11.72 -9.59 3.50
CA PRO A 110 -12.63 -9.98 2.42
C PRO A 110 -13.30 -8.81 1.70
N LEU A 111 -13.24 -7.60 2.26
CA LEU A 111 -13.82 -6.38 1.70
C LEU A 111 -12.77 -5.41 1.14
N LEU A 112 -11.48 -5.76 1.20
CA LEU A 112 -10.41 -4.86 0.81
C LEU A 112 -10.41 -4.64 -0.71
N ARG A 113 -10.55 -3.38 -1.12
CA ARG A 113 -10.57 -2.95 -2.52
C ARG A 113 -9.32 -2.18 -2.91
N ASN A 114 -8.73 -1.44 -1.96
CA ASN A 114 -7.56 -0.62 -2.22
C ASN A 114 -6.45 -0.99 -1.25
N LEU A 115 -5.28 -1.34 -1.79
CA LEU A 115 -4.09 -1.65 -1.01
C LEU A 115 -2.92 -0.81 -1.49
N GLU A 116 -2.29 -0.13 -0.55
CA GLU A 116 -1.04 0.58 -0.77
C GLU A 116 0.02 0.13 0.23
N ILE A 117 1.20 -0.20 -0.27
CA ILE A 117 2.35 -0.59 0.54
C ILE A 117 3.57 0.17 0.06
N SER A 118 4.18 0.92 0.98
CA SER A 118 5.30 1.81 0.69
C SER A 118 6.44 1.64 1.70
N SER A 119 7.67 1.59 1.19
CA SER A 119 8.91 1.64 1.97
C SER A 119 8.95 0.64 3.14
N VAL A 120 8.37 -0.56 2.97
CA VAL A 120 8.46 -1.65 3.95
C VAL A 120 9.80 -2.34 3.78
N SER A 121 10.69 -2.18 4.76
CA SER A 121 12.07 -2.61 4.61
C SER A 121 12.18 -4.13 4.39
N LYS A 122 13.07 -4.55 3.49
CA LYS A 122 13.32 -5.94 3.08
C LYS A 122 12.15 -6.68 2.42
N MET A 123 10.95 -6.12 2.39
CA MET A 123 9.78 -6.78 1.82
C MET A 123 10.02 -7.12 0.35
N GLY A 124 9.99 -8.42 0.06
CA GLY A 124 10.23 -8.98 -1.26
C GLY A 124 9.25 -10.08 -1.64
N ASP A 125 8.64 -10.77 -0.67
CA ASP A 125 7.55 -11.68 -0.94
C ASP A 125 6.22 -10.92 -1.02
N LEU A 126 5.60 -11.02 -2.19
CA LEU A 126 4.29 -10.42 -2.49
C LEU A 126 3.17 -11.47 -2.55
N SER A 127 3.45 -12.74 -2.23
CA SER A 127 2.54 -13.87 -2.41
C SER A 127 1.20 -13.72 -1.70
N PHE A 128 1.16 -13.02 -0.56
CA PHE A 128 -0.07 -12.71 0.19
C PHE A 128 -1.13 -11.99 -0.66
N LEU A 129 -0.72 -11.22 -1.69
CA LEU A 129 -1.66 -10.52 -2.58
C LEU A 129 -2.65 -11.46 -3.27
N ARG A 130 -2.31 -12.75 -3.44
CA ARG A 130 -3.17 -13.76 -4.07
C ARG A 130 -4.46 -14.02 -3.30
N ASP A 131 -4.50 -13.67 -2.03
CA ASP A 131 -5.63 -13.95 -1.14
C ASP A 131 -6.70 -12.84 -1.18
N PHE A 132 -6.46 -11.71 -1.87
CA PHE A 132 -7.35 -10.54 -1.85
C PHE A 132 -8.10 -10.37 -3.19
N SER A 133 -8.98 -11.31 -3.52
CA SER A 133 -9.71 -11.35 -4.82
C SER A 133 -10.58 -10.12 -5.13
N ARG A 134 -10.89 -9.29 -4.13
CA ARG A 134 -11.67 -8.05 -4.30
C ARG A 134 -10.84 -6.80 -4.55
N LEU A 135 -9.50 -6.90 -4.61
CA LEU A 135 -8.65 -5.74 -4.89
C LEU A 135 -8.97 -5.17 -6.26
N GLU A 136 -9.28 -3.88 -6.27
CA GLU A 136 -9.48 -3.05 -7.45
C GLU A 136 -8.23 -2.25 -7.78
N ARG A 137 -7.50 -1.82 -6.74
CA ARG A 137 -6.31 -0.98 -6.87
C ARG A 137 -5.19 -1.49 -5.98
N ILE A 138 -4.02 -1.69 -6.58
CA ILE A 138 -2.79 -2.03 -5.88
C ILE A 138 -1.76 -0.96 -6.20
N ALA A 139 -1.12 -0.43 -5.17
CA ALA A 139 -0.02 0.51 -5.30
C ALA A 139 1.17 0.07 -4.43
N LEU A 140 2.28 -0.26 -5.08
CA LEU A 140 3.50 -0.76 -4.44
C LEU A 140 4.64 0.22 -4.68
N PHE A 141 5.25 0.70 -3.60
CA PHE A 141 6.28 1.74 -3.64
C PHE A 141 7.51 1.29 -2.87
N GLU A 142 8.68 1.42 -3.49
CA GLU A 142 9.98 1.26 -2.83
C GLU A 142 10.20 -0.11 -2.16
N LEU A 143 9.70 -1.18 -2.77
CA LEU A 143 9.85 -2.55 -2.27
C LEU A 143 11.05 -3.27 -2.91
N ASN A 144 11.49 -4.36 -2.29
CA ASN A 144 12.64 -5.15 -2.70
C ASN A 144 12.26 -6.47 -3.39
N SER A 145 11.01 -6.57 -3.88
CA SER A 145 10.55 -7.77 -4.55
C SER A 145 11.30 -8.01 -5.87
N LYS A 146 11.63 -9.27 -6.12
CA LYS A 146 12.33 -9.71 -7.34
C LYS A 146 11.38 -10.04 -8.49
N ASN A 147 10.18 -10.48 -8.15
CA ASN A 147 9.16 -10.95 -9.09
C ASN A 147 7.81 -10.38 -8.66
N LEU A 148 6.87 -10.25 -9.59
CA LEU A 148 5.49 -10.05 -9.19
C LEU A 148 4.88 -11.41 -8.81
N ILE A 149 3.57 -11.43 -8.63
CA ILE A 149 2.79 -12.66 -8.42
C ILE A 149 2.03 -13.01 -9.69
N ASP A 150 1.58 -14.26 -9.80
CA ASP A 150 0.47 -14.59 -10.68
C ASP A 150 -0.82 -13.93 -10.15
N PHE A 151 -1.40 -13.04 -10.95
CA PHE A 151 -2.59 -12.24 -10.64
C PHE A 151 -3.90 -12.88 -11.13
N VAL A 152 -3.90 -14.14 -11.60
CA VAL A 152 -5.09 -14.78 -12.19
C VAL A 152 -6.34 -14.73 -11.30
N LYS A 153 -6.16 -14.71 -9.96
CA LYS A 153 -7.26 -14.63 -8.98
C LYS A 153 -7.75 -13.21 -8.69
N LEU A 154 -7.05 -12.18 -9.17
CA LEU A 154 -7.35 -10.78 -8.94
C LEU A 154 -8.21 -10.23 -10.10
N ASP A 155 -9.42 -10.79 -10.22
CA ASP A 155 -10.32 -10.56 -11.34
C ASP A 155 -11.07 -9.21 -11.28
N GLN A 156 -10.92 -8.45 -10.19
CA GLN A 156 -11.42 -7.08 -10.03
C GLN A 156 -10.31 -6.02 -10.16
N LEU A 157 -9.04 -6.42 -10.30
CA LEU A 157 -7.92 -5.49 -10.31
C LEU A 157 -7.93 -4.67 -11.60
N VAL A 158 -8.24 -3.38 -11.48
CA VAL A 158 -8.32 -2.43 -12.60
C VAL A 158 -7.11 -1.51 -12.67
N GLU A 159 -6.42 -1.30 -11.55
CA GLU A 159 -5.29 -0.38 -11.47
C GLU A 159 -4.11 -0.98 -10.70
N LEU A 160 -2.92 -0.93 -11.31
CA LEU A 160 -1.67 -1.33 -10.69
C LEU A 160 -0.64 -0.21 -10.83
N ARG A 161 -0.11 0.24 -9.69
CA ARG A 161 0.99 1.19 -9.61
C ARG A 161 2.21 0.52 -9.03
N LEU A 162 3.32 0.59 -9.76
CA LEU A 162 4.63 0.12 -9.32
C LEU A 162 5.59 1.31 -9.33
N THR A 163 6.12 1.68 -8.17
CA THR A 163 7.10 2.76 -8.07
C THR A 163 8.36 2.28 -7.40
N ASN A 164 9.52 2.50 -8.02
CA ASN A 164 10.83 2.18 -7.44
C ASN A 164 10.92 0.74 -6.92
N MET A 165 10.47 -0.24 -7.70
CA MET A 165 10.55 -1.66 -7.34
C MET A 165 11.98 -2.17 -7.52
N PHE A 166 12.83 -1.95 -6.50
CA PHE A 166 14.29 -1.91 -6.61
C PHE A 166 14.97 -3.19 -7.12
N GLN A 167 14.35 -4.35 -6.95
CA GLN A 167 14.91 -5.64 -7.39
C GLN A 167 14.08 -6.35 -8.45
N LEU A 168 12.99 -5.74 -8.91
CA LEU A 168 12.00 -6.40 -9.76
C LEU A 168 12.59 -6.67 -11.14
N LYS A 169 12.82 -7.93 -11.49
CA LYS A 169 13.64 -8.33 -12.65
C LYS A 169 12.92 -8.25 -13.97
N ASP A 170 11.70 -8.75 -14.02
CA ASP A 170 10.88 -8.80 -15.22
C ASP A 170 9.44 -8.35 -14.88
N LEU A 171 8.59 -8.35 -15.91
CA LEU A 171 7.20 -7.90 -15.84
C LEU A 171 6.24 -8.94 -16.44
N ALA A 172 6.70 -10.19 -16.68
CA ALA A 172 5.93 -11.17 -17.45
C ALA A 172 4.57 -11.49 -16.82
N ASP A 173 4.51 -11.49 -15.49
CA ASP A 173 3.31 -11.71 -14.69
C ASP A 173 2.18 -10.69 -14.97
N LEU A 174 2.48 -9.50 -15.51
CA LEU A 174 1.45 -8.52 -15.86
C LEU A 174 0.44 -9.05 -16.90
N LYS A 175 0.85 -10.05 -17.70
CA LYS A 175 -0.02 -10.75 -18.65
C LYS A 175 -1.15 -11.55 -17.97
N THR A 176 -0.97 -11.88 -16.69
CA THR A 176 -1.92 -12.71 -15.92
C THR A 176 -3.07 -11.91 -15.32
N ILE A 177 -3.01 -10.57 -15.32
CA ILE A 177 -4.04 -9.74 -14.70
C ILE A 177 -5.25 -9.64 -15.65
N PRO A 178 -6.42 -10.21 -15.31
CA PRO A 178 -7.48 -10.41 -16.29
C PRO A 178 -8.18 -9.14 -16.76
N LYS A 179 -8.35 -8.15 -15.86
CA LYS A 179 -9.14 -6.92 -16.11
C LYS A 179 -8.35 -5.64 -15.87
N LEU A 180 -7.02 -5.69 -15.90
CA LEU A 180 -6.23 -4.50 -15.65
C LEU A 180 -6.45 -3.47 -16.76
N ASN A 181 -6.96 -2.30 -16.39
CA ASN A 181 -7.19 -1.20 -17.31
C ASN A 181 -5.99 -0.25 -17.35
N THR A 182 -5.40 0.00 -16.18
CA THR A 182 -4.41 1.05 -15.99
C THR A 182 -3.18 0.52 -15.26
N LEU A 183 -2.01 0.72 -15.89
CA LEU A 183 -0.70 0.38 -15.37
C LEU A 183 0.18 1.62 -15.34
N TYR A 184 0.60 2.00 -14.13
CA TYR A 184 1.62 3.01 -13.92
C TYR A 184 2.90 2.36 -13.39
N ILE A 185 4.02 2.62 -14.07
CA ILE A 185 5.34 2.23 -13.60
C ILE A 185 6.19 3.50 -13.48
N HIS A 186 6.69 3.78 -12.29
CA HIS A 186 7.51 4.96 -12.02
C HIS A 186 8.87 4.55 -11.46
N GLU A 187 9.95 5.01 -12.08
CA GLU A 187 11.31 4.82 -11.60
C GLU A 187 12.00 6.18 -11.39
N PHE A 188 12.59 6.35 -10.22
CA PHE A 188 13.41 7.49 -9.85
C PHE A 188 14.81 7.01 -9.47
N PHE A 189 15.79 7.43 -10.25
CA PHE A 189 17.20 7.09 -10.05
C PHE A 189 17.95 8.35 -9.59
N ILE A 190 18.23 8.45 -8.28
CA ILE A 190 19.15 9.46 -7.75
C ILE A 190 20.50 8.79 -7.52
N ASN A 191 21.51 9.12 -8.33
CA ASN A 191 22.90 8.66 -8.18
C ASN A 191 23.08 7.12 -8.06
N LYS A 192 22.10 6.35 -8.52
CA LYS A 192 22.12 4.87 -8.52
C LYS A 192 22.42 4.37 -9.92
N LYS A 193 23.31 3.38 -10.02
CA LYS A 193 23.49 2.62 -11.26
C LYS A 193 22.17 1.91 -11.59
N ILE A 194 21.61 2.18 -12.76
CA ILE A 194 20.46 1.43 -13.29
C ILE A 194 20.90 -0.03 -13.41
N LYS A 195 20.33 -0.90 -12.58
CA LYS A 195 20.63 -2.34 -12.61
C LYS A 195 19.70 -3.09 -13.55
N ILE A 196 18.49 -2.58 -13.72
CA ILE A 196 17.41 -3.20 -14.49
C ILE A 196 16.81 -2.09 -15.34
N ASP A 197 16.82 -2.29 -16.65
CA ASP A 197 16.22 -1.38 -17.60
C ASP A 197 14.73 -1.68 -17.72
N ARG A 198 13.93 -0.97 -16.93
CA ARG A 198 12.48 -1.18 -16.86
C ARG A 198 11.79 -0.94 -18.21
N LYS A 199 12.29 -0.01 -19.03
CA LYS A 199 11.76 0.26 -20.37
C LYS A 199 11.95 -0.96 -21.26
N ASN A 200 13.16 -1.51 -21.29
CA ASN A 200 13.46 -2.72 -22.05
C ASN A 200 12.65 -3.94 -21.57
N GLU A 201 12.45 -4.12 -20.27
CA GLU A 201 11.57 -5.19 -19.77
C GLU A 201 10.12 -5.02 -20.21
N LEU A 202 9.61 -3.77 -20.23
CA LEU A 202 8.27 -3.49 -20.68
C LEU A 202 8.12 -3.71 -22.20
N LEU A 203 9.11 -3.31 -23.01
CA LEU A 203 9.11 -3.51 -24.46
C LEU A 203 9.01 -4.99 -24.84
N LYS A 204 9.59 -5.91 -24.06
CA LYS A 204 9.48 -7.37 -24.30
C LYS A 204 8.05 -7.90 -24.25
N ILE A 205 7.15 -7.24 -23.53
CA ILE A 205 5.82 -7.76 -23.24
C ILE A 205 4.68 -6.84 -23.66
N VAL A 206 4.93 -5.55 -23.96
CA VAL A 206 3.89 -4.55 -24.18
C VAL A 206 2.93 -4.90 -25.32
N ALA A 207 3.39 -5.63 -26.35
CA ALA A 207 2.54 -6.12 -27.43
C ALA A 207 1.53 -7.20 -27.00
N ASP A 208 1.84 -7.93 -25.93
CA ASP A 208 0.98 -8.97 -25.35
C ASP A 208 0.02 -8.40 -24.30
N LEU A 209 0.29 -7.20 -23.78
CA LEU A 209 -0.55 -6.47 -22.84
C LEU A 209 -1.74 -5.78 -23.54
N LYS A 210 -2.53 -6.59 -24.26
CA LYS A 210 -3.68 -6.11 -25.06
C LYS A 210 -4.88 -5.70 -24.20
N GLN A 211 -4.97 -6.23 -23.00
CA GLN A 211 -6.05 -5.95 -22.05
C GLN A 211 -5.90 -4.60 -21.33
N ILE A 212 -4.69 -4.02 -21.34
CA ILE A 212 -4.38 -2.78 -20.63
C ILE A 212 -4.50 -1.60 -21.58
N ASP A 213 -5.49 -0.74 -21.35
CA ASP A 213 -5.74 0.45 -22.15
C ASP A 213 -4.67 1.53 -21.91
N GLU A 214 -4.39 1.82 -20.64
CA GLU A 214 -3.42 2.83 -20.24
C GLU A 214 -2.18 2.19 -19.63
N ILE A 215 -1.05 2.33 -20.34
CA ILE A 215 0.28 2.02 -19.81
C ILE A 215 1.10 3.30 -19.84
N VAL A 216 1.62 3.70 -18.67
CA VAL A 216 2.52 4.84 -18.54
C VAL A 216 3.74 4.40 -17.75
N LEU A 217 4.90 4.48 -18.39
CA LEU A 217 6.21 4.33 -17.76
C LEU A 217 6.83 5.71 -17.59
N THR A 218 7.14 6.12 -16.37
CA THR A 218 7.88 7.35 -16.09
C THR A 218 9.25 7.01 -15.51
N ILE A 219 10.32 7.54 -16.09
CA ILE A 219 11.70 7.37 -15.63
C ILE A 219 12.30 8.76 -15.46
N ASN A 220 12.66 9.15 -14.23
CA ASN A 220 13.27 10.45 -13.93
C ASN A 220 12.51 11.66 -14.53
N GLY A 221 11.19 11.57 -14.62
CA GLY A 221 10.32 12.60 -15.19
C GLY A 221 10.05 12.47 -16.70
N GLU A 222 10.82 11.68 -17.44
CA GLU A 222 10.48 11.33 -18.83
C GLU A 222 9.39 10.26 -18.85
N SER A 223 8.36 10.42 -19.67
CA SER A 223 7.21 9.51 -19.70
C SER A 223 7.03 8.87 -21.07
N PHE A 224 6.79 7.56 -21.06
CA PHE A 224 6.53 6.72 -22.23
C PHE A 224 5.14 6.11 -22.09
N ARG A 225 4.25 6.45 -23.01
CA ARG A 225 2.89 5.91 -23.08
C ARG A 225 2.86 4.64 -23.93
N ARG A 226 1.82 3.83 -23.74
CA ARG A 226 1.57 2.60 -24.51
C ARG A 226 1.80 2.74 -26.01
N ALA A 227 1.26 3.79 -26.63
CA ALA A 227 1.38 4.01 -28.08
C ALA A 227 2.84 4.25 -28.52
N GLU A 228 3.63 4.96 -27.72
CA GLU A 228 5.04 5.25 -27.99
C GLU A 228 5.89 3.98 -27.85
N LEU A 229 5.65 3.21 -26.78
CA LEU A 229 6.30 1.90 -26.57
C LEU A 229 6.02 0.93 -27.74
N LEU A 230 4.76 0.88 -28.22
CA LEU A 230 4.40 0.05 -29.38
C LEU A 230 5.01 0.55 -30.70
N ALA A 231 5.20 1.87 -30.84
CA ALA A 231 5.84 2.44 -32.01
C ALA A 231 7.35 2.13 -32.05
N GLU A 232 8.01 2.02 -30.89
CA GLU A 232 9.42 1.62 -30.80
C GLU A 232 9.67 0.19 -31.26
N LEU A 233 8.72 -0.73 -31.07
CA LEU A 233 8.84 -2.12 -31.56
C LEU A 233 8.83 -2.26 -33.10
N LYS A 234 8.43 -1.21 -33.82
CA LYS A 234 8.33 -1.19 -35.28
C LYS A 234 9.57 -0.59 -35.96
N LYS A 235 10.53 -0.09 -35.19
CA LYS A 235 11.79 0.48 -35.67
C LYS A 235 12.86 -0.60 -35.72
#